data_AF-L8HC90-F1
#
_entry.id   AF-L8HC90-F1
#
_cell.length_a   1.000
_cell.length_b   1.000
_cell.length_c   1.000
_cell.angle_alpha   90.00
_cell.angle_beta   90.00
_cell.angle_gamma   90.00
#
_symmetry.space_group_name_H-M   'P 1'
#
loop_
_entity.id
_entity.type
_entity.pdbx_description
1 polymer ?
#
loop_
_entity_poly.entity_id
_entity_poly.type
_entity_poly.pdbx_seq_one_letter_code
_entity_poly.pdbx_strand_id
1 'polypeptide(L)'
;MAEIAYSYSEVDNPLPRKRERLEEEEEDGQTYEQRVEEFKNLTPRERKVAELRKKLKQSRNENRKAVIEEDQRQHDPQAEAKRRKLEYYEQQESERREMEEKGGDYEKKKLLNTTAEAAEGSLKKKEKKKARADSSFGWEKFGTDAQYNAFKKRQKDSGFSKEEYDKKKAQVEAKGGDFYRDADYLSYGQDSQAISRDKVNGMRRELDKVFQRRKEFSRRRTHLEDEDVTYINDRNRKFNKKLSRAYDSYTSEIKQNLERGTAL
;
A
#
# COMPACT_ATOMS: atom_id res chain seq x y z
N MET A 1 11.50 21.56 52.23
CA MET A 1 10.66 21.30 51.03
C MET A 1 11.50 20.44 50.11
N ALA A 2 11.21 19.15 50.03
CA ALA A 2 12.05 18.19 49.31
C ALA A 2 11.64 18.13 47.84
N GLU A 3 12.60 18.44 46.96
CA GLU A 3 12.48 18.34 45.51
C GLU A 3 12.44 16.87 45.10
N ILE A 4 11.39 16.45 44.39
CA ILE A 4 11.32 15.12 43.76
C ILE A 4 11.73 15.31 42.30
N ALA A 5 13.00 15.03 42.01
CA ALA A 5 13.52 14.93 40.66
C ALA A 5 13.02 13.63 40.01
N TYR A 6 12.24 13.75 38.94
CA TYR A 6 11.90 12.62 38.06
C TYR A 6 13.04 12.41 37.06
N SER A 7 13.94 11.47 37.32
CA SER A 7 14.94 11.01 36.36
C SER A 7 14.31 10.03 35.37
N TYR A 8 14.35 10.37 34.10
CA TYR A 8 13.90 9.54 32.98
C TYR A 8 14.97 8.47 32.70
N SER A 9 14.94 7.37 33.45
CA SER A 9 15.79 6.19 33.19
C SER A 9 14.91 4.98 32.97
N GLU A 10 15.01 4.42 31.77
CA GLU A 10 14.59 3.05 31.42
C GLU A 10 13.09 2.80 31.54
N VAL A 11 12.31 3.47 30.66
CA VAL A 11 11.11 2.83 30.14
C VAL A 11 11.60 1.66 29.32
N ASP A 12 11.62 0.48 29.95
CA ASP A 12 11.64 -0.81 29.27
C ASP A 12 10.70 -0.71 28.08
N ASN A 13 11.27 -0.55 26.90
CA ASN A 13 10.57 -0.64 25.64
C ASN A 13 10.59 -2.13 25.33
N PRO A 14 9.58 -2.92 25.75
CA PRO A 14 9.61 -4.34 25.48
C PRO A 14 9.65 -4.47 23.96
N LEU A 15 10.75 -5.03 23.46
CA LEU A 15 10.91 -5.41 22.07
C LEU A 15 9.58 -6.00 21.59
N PRO A 16 9.06 -5.61 20.41
CA PRO A 16 7.79 -6.13 19.93
C PRO A 16 7.91 -7.64 19.96
N ARG A 17 7.15 -8.27 20.88
CA ARG A 17 7.11 -9.73 21.00
C ARG A 17 6.87 -10.21 19.57
N LYS A 18 7.82 -10.99 19.03
CA LYS A 18 7.68 -11.63 17.73
C LYS A 18 6.27 -12.16 17.71
N ARG A 19 5.41 -11.62 16.83
CA ARG A 19 4.08 -12.17 16.59
C ARG A 19 4.35 -13.62 16.23
N GLU A 20 4.15 -14.52 17.19
CA GLU A 20 4.17 -15.95 16.94
C GLU A 20 3.14 -16.11 15.84
N ARG A 21 3.65 -16.34 14.63
CA ARG A 21 2.85 -16.78 13.50
C ARG A 21 2.05 -17.92 14.06
N LEU A 22 0.72 -17.81 14.04
CA LEU A 22 -0.20 -18.86 14.43
C LEU A 22 0.40 -20.18 13.93
N GLU A 23 1.01 -20.92 14.84
CA GLU A 23 1.13 -22.35 14.67
C GLU A 23 -0.34 -22.75 14.70
N GLU A 24 -0.87 -23.02 13.51
CA GLU A 24 -2.06 -23.84 13.39
C GLU A 24 -1.74 -25.04 14.27
N GLU A 25 -2.38 -25.12 15.45
CA GLU A 25 -2.36 -26.34 16.23
C GLU A 25 -2.80 -27.41 15.23
N GLU A 26 -1.85 -28.29 14.89
CA GLU A 26 -1.98 -29.28 13.85
C GLU A 26 -3.38 -29.90 13.98
N GLU A 27 -4.20 -29.76 12.93
CA GLU A 27 -5.36 -30.63 12.80
C GLU A 27 -4.80 -32.04 12.94
N ASP A 28 -5.18 -32.72 14.02
CA ASP A 28 -4.74 -34.08 14.33
C ASP A 28 -4.79 -34.87 13.02
N GLY A 29 -3.62 -35.19 12.44
CA GLY A 29 -3.42 -35.71 11.07
C GLY A 29 -3.97 -37.12 10.86
N GLN A 30 -4.93 -37.52 11.68
CA GLN A 30 -5.63 -38.78 11.63
C GLN A 30 -6.62 -38.79 10.47
N THR A 31 -6.38 -39.72 9.55
CA THR A 31 -7.32 -40.07 8.48
C THR A 31 -8.68 -40.47 9.06
N TYR A 32 -9.75 -40.27 8.29
CA TYR A 32 -11.12 -40.55 8.73
C TYR A 32 -11.29 -42.01 9.22
N GLU A 33 -10.58 -42.95 8.61
CA GLU A 33 -10.59 -44.37 8.95
C GLU A 33 -9.98 -44.65 10.34
N GLN A 34 -8.84 -44.05 10.66
CA GLN A 34 -8.19 -44.18 11.98
C GLN A 34 -9.08 -43.65 13.11
N ARG A 35 -9.78 -42.55 12.85
CA ARG A 35 -10.74 -41.97 13.80
C ARG A 35 -11.90 -42.92 14.08
N VAL A 36 -12.44 -43.56 13.04
CA VAL A 36 -13.58 -44.48 13.16
C VAL A 36 -13.20 -45.76 13.92
N GLU A 37 -11.96 -46.23 13.80
CA GLU A 37 -11.47 -47.39 14.56
C GLU A 37 -11.26 -47.10 16.05
N GLU A 38 -10.71 -45.94 16.41
CA GLU A 38 -10.60 -45.52 17.82
C GLU A 38 -11.98 -45.49 18.48
N PHE A 39 -12.98 -44.91 17.82
CA PHE A 39 -14.34 -44.89 18.38
C PHE A 39 -14.95 -46.29 18.53
N LYS A 40 -14.60 -47.29 17.71
CA LYS A 40 -15.15 -48.65 17.82
C LYS A 40 -14.66 -49.40 19.06
N ASN A 41 -13.43 -49.15 19.49
CA ASN A 41 -12.79 -49.86 20.60
C ASN A 41 -13.09 -49.27 22.00
N LEU A 42 -13.69 -48.07 22.07
CA LEU A 42 -14.03 -47.40 23.33
C LEU A 42 -15.41 -47.81 23.86
N THR A 43 -15.54 -47.91 25.18
CA THR A 43 -16.83 -48.10 25.87
C THR A 43 -17.74 -46.88 25.66
N PRO A 44 -19.08 -47.02 25.75
CA PRO A 44 -20.01 -45.91 25.53
C PRO A 44 -19.74 -44.67 26.43
N ARG A 45 -19.23 -44.89 27.65
CA ARG A 45 -18.85 -43.83 28.58
C ARG A 45 -17.60 -43.08 28.12
N GLU A 46 -16.59 -43.80 27.65
CA GLU A 46 -15.34 -43.20 27.16
C GLU A 46 -15.56 -42.42 25.86
N ARG A 47 -16.43 -42.90 24.96
CA ARG A 47 -16.83 -42.15 23.76
C ARG A 47 -17.47 -40.80 24.11
N LYS A 48 -18.34 -40.79 25.11
CA LYS A 48 -19.00 -39.55 25.58
C LYS A 48 -18.00 -38.58 26.21
N VAL A 49 -17.01 -39.07 26.95
CA VAL A 49 -15.93 -38.24 27.50
C VAL A 49 -15.03 -37.68 26.40
N ALA A 50 -14.69 -38.47 25.37
CA ALA A 50 -13.92 -38.00 24.21
C ALA A 50 -14.67 -36.92 23.42
N GLU A 51 -15.97 -37.10 23.20
CA GLU A 51 -16.82 -36.09 22.55
C GLU A 51 -16.87 -34.78 23.35
N LEU A 52 -17.01 -34.86 24.67
CA LEU A 52 -16.98 -33.69 25.55
C LEU A 52 -15.62 -32.99 25.54
N ARG A 53 -14.51 -33.73 25.56
CA ARG A 53 -13.15 -33.18 25.43
C ARG A 53 -12.95 -32.48 24.08
N LYS A 54 -13.48 -33.05 23.00
CA LYS A 54 -13.46 -32.44 21.66
C LYS A 54 -14.25 -31.13 21.63
N LYS A 55 -15.46 -31.13 22.18
CA LYS A 55 -16.29 -29.92 22.31
C LYS A 55 -15.61 -28.83 23.14
N LEU A 56 -14.93 -29.21 24.24
CA LEU A 56 -14.15 -28.29 25.07
C LEU A 56 -12.90 -27.75 24.35
N LYS A 57 -12.19 -28.58 23.57
CA LYS A 57 -11.05 -28.15 22.74
C LYS A 57 -11.53 -27.16 21.67
N GLN A 58 -12.63 -27.48 20.99
CA GLN A 58 -13.25 -26.60 19.99
C GLN A 58 -13.64 -25.25 20.60
N SER A 59 -14.36 -25.23 21.73
CA SER A 59 -14.76 -23.98 22.37
C SER A 59 -13.57 -23.14 22.83
N ARG A 60 -12.49 -23.78 23.31
CA ARG A 60 -11.24 -23.09 23.68
C ARG A 60 -10.58 -22.44 22.47
N ASN A 61 -10.53 -23.15 21.34
CA ASN A 61 -9.93 -22.65 20.11
C ASN A 61 -10.75 -21.52 19.49
N GLU A 62 -12.08 -21.64 19.49
CA GLU A 62 -13.00 -20.57 19.05
C GLU A 62 -12.86 -19.32 19.91
N ASN A 63 -12.83 -19.47 21.24
CA ASN A 63 -12.62 -18.35 22.16
C ASN A 63 -11.25 -17.70 21.96
N ARG A 64 -10.17 -18.48 21.84
CA ARG A 64 -8.81 -17.98 21.58
C ARG A 64 -8.76 -17.21 20.25
N LYS A 65 -9.39 -17.74 19.21
CA LYS A 65 -9.49 -17.09 17.90
C LYS A 65 -10.26 -15.77 17.99
N ALA A 66 -11.40 -15.75 18.68
CA ALA A 66 -12.20 -14.54 18.87
C ALA A 66 -11.41 -13.44 19.61
N VAL A 67 -10.66 -13.80 20.66
CA VAL A 67 -9.81 -12.86 21.40
C VAL A 67 -8.70 -12.29 20.52
N ILE A 68 -8.04 -13.13 19.72
CA ILE A 68 -7.00 -12.68 18.77
C ILE A 68 -7.59 -11.77 17.69
N GLU A 69 -8.75 -12.09 17.14
CA GLU A 69 -9.43 -11.27 16.14
C GLU A 69 -9.94 -9.94 16.71
N GLU A 70 -10.36 -9.91 17.97
CA GLU A 70 -10.71 -8.68 18.66
C GLU A 70 -9.47 -7.81 18.90
N ASP A 71 -8.37 -8.38 19.40
CA ASP A 71 -7.10 -7.68 19.58
C ASP A 71 -6.57 -7.12 18.26
N GLN A 72 -6.64 -7.89 17.18
CA GLN A 72 -6.27 -7.45 15.84
C GLN A 72 -7.17 -6.32 15.33
N ARG A 73 -8.47 -6.32 15.67
CA ARG A 73 -9.40 -5.24 15.31
C ARG A 73 -9.14 -3.97 16.12
N GLN A 74 -8.86 -4.09 17.41
CA GLN A 74 -8.55 -2.96 18.28
C GLN A 74 -7.21 -2.31 17.92
N HIS A 75 -6.21 -3.12 17.61
CA HIS A 75 -4.85 -2.69 17.28
C HIS A 75 -4.55 -2.70 15.78
N ASP A 76 -5.57 -2.61 14.92
CA ASP A 76 -5.35 -2.47 13.48
C ASP A 76 -4.72 -1.10 13.18
N PRO A 77 -3.46 -1.03 12.70
CA PRO A 77 -2.79 0.24 12.44
C PRO A 77 -3.53 1.10 11.40
N GLN A 78 -4.28 0.47 10.47
CA GLN A 78 -5.07 1.20 9.48
C GLN A 78 -6.31 1.84 10.09
N ALA A 79 -7.02 1.11 10.96
CA ALA A 79 -8.18 1.63 11.67
C ALA A 79 -7.78 2.75 12.64
N GLU A 80 -6.69 2.56 13.40
CA GLU A 80 -6.17 3.57 14.31
C GLU A 80 -5.74 4.84 13.57
N ALA A 81 -5.04 4.71 12.44
CA ALA A 81 -4.67 5.86 11.61
C ALA A 81 -5.90 6.62 11.08
N LYS A 82 -6.99 5.91 10.73
CA LYS A 82 -8.26 6.53 10.33
C LYS A 82 -8.92 7.27 11.49
N ARG A 83 -8.96 6.68 12.69
CA ARG A 83 -9.51 7.31 13.90
C ARG A 83 -8.75 8.57 14.29
N ARG A 84 -7.42 8.49 14.39
CA ARG A 84 -6.56 9.66 14.65
C ARG A 84 -6.76 10.78 13.62
N LYS A 85 -6.95 10.42 12.35
CA LYS A 85 -7.23 11.39 11.29
C LYS A 85 -8.60 12.05 11.45
N LEU A 86 -9.62 11.28 11.85
CA LEU A 86 -10.95 11.79 12.13
C LEU A 86 -10.93 12.74 13.33
N GLU A 87 -10.33 12.33 14.44
CA GLU A 87 -10.14 13.14 15.65
C GLU A 87 -9.42 14.46 15.34
N TYR A 88 -8.37 14.42 14.51
CA TYR A 88 -7.67 15.63 14.06
C TYR A 88 -8.59 16.58 13.29
N TYR A 89 -9.45 16.08 12.40
CA TYR A 89 -10.40 16.93 11.67
C TYR A 89 -11.49 17.46 12.57
N GLU A 90 -12.02 16.65 13.49
CA GLU A 90 -13.01 17.08 14.47
C GLU A 90 -12.48 18.20 15.36
N GLN A 91 -11.23 18.08 15.82
CA GLN A 91 -10.53 19.15 16.57
C GLN A 91 -10.36 20.43 15.74
N GLN A 92 -9.94 20.32 14.47
CA GLN A 92 -9.83 21.49 13.60
C GLN A 92 -11.19 22.16 13.36
N GLU A 93 -12.26 21.38 13.18
CA GLU A 93 -13.63 21.90 13.02
C GLU A 93 -14.15 22.55 14.30
N SER A 94 -13.89 21.96 15.47
CA SER A 94 -14.29 22.56 16.75
C SER A 94 -13.56 23.88 17.00
N GLU A 95 -12.24 23.92 16.76
CA GLU A 95 -11.47 25.17 16.86
C GLU A 95 -11.96 26.23 15.87
N ARG A 96 -12.34 25.83 14.64
CA ARG A 96 -12.89 26.74 13.65
C ARG A 96 -14.22 27.33 14.14
N ARG A 97 -15.13 26.50 14.63
CA ARG A 97 -16.43 26.92 15.18
C ARG A 97 -16.26 27.85 16.38
N GLU A 98 -15.40 27.51 17.33
CA GLU A 98 -15.11 28.37 18.48
C GLU A 98 -14.55 29.74 18.09
N MET A 99 -13.74 29.79 17.02
CA MET A 99 -13.20 31.05 16.50
C MET A 99 -14.27 31.87 15.78
N GLU A 100 -15.12 31.22 14.98
CA GLU A 100 -16.27 31.85 14.30
C GLU A 100 -17.27 32.42 15.31
N GLU A 101 -17.59 31.68 16.38
CA GLU A 101 -18.44 32.15 17.49
C GLU A 101 -17.85 33.36 18.22
N LYS A 102 -16.52 33.41 18.36
CA LYS A 102 -15.79 34.57 18.91
C LYS A 102 -15.63 35.72 17.91
N GLY A 103 -16.20 35.60 16.69
CA GLY A 103 -16.14 36.61 15.63
C GLY A 103 -14.77 36.74 14.95
N GLY A 104 -13.90 35.74 15.09
CA GLY A 104 -12.57 35.71 14.51
C GLY A 104 -12.45 34.78 13.30
N ASP A 105 -11.47 35.06 12.43
CA ASP A 105 -11.15 34.21 11.28
C ASP A 105 -10.09 33.15 11.67
N TYR A 106 -10.49 31.88 11.60
CA TYR A 106 -9.64 30.72 11.92
C TYR A 106 -8.42 30.62 11.00
N GLU A 107 -8.59 30.85 9.69
CA GLU A 107 -7.51 30.72 8.71
C GLU A 107 -6.45 31.80 8.92
N LYS A 108 -6.88 33.02 9.29
CA LYS A 108 -5.98 34.11 9.64
C LYS A 108 -5.15 33.78 10.90
N LYS A 109 -5.78 33.25 11.94
CA LYS A 109 -5.08 32.82 13.17
C LYS A 109 -4.08 31.70 12.89
N LYS A 110 -4.46 30.74 12.05
CA LYS A 110 -3.59 29.64 11.64
C LYS A 110 -2.37 30.16 10.87
N LEU A 111 -2.57 31.07 9.91
CA LEU A 111 -1.50 31.68 9.14
C LEU A 111 -0.53 32.47 10.03
N LEU A 112 -1.04 33.20 11.03
CA LEU A 112 -0.22 33.93 12.01
C LEU A 112 0.71 33.01 12.81
N ASN A 113 0.26 31.80 13.12
CA ASN A 113 1.05 30.80 13.85
C ASN A 113 2.00 29.98 12.94
N THR A 114 1.92 30.14 11.62
CA THR A 114 2.83 29.45 10.70
C THR A 114 4.12 30.24 10.50
N THR A 115 5.27 29.60 10.69
CA THR A 115 6.56 30.24 10.40
C THR A 115 6.78 30.36 8.89
N ALA A 116 7.60 31.35 8.48
CA ALA A 116 7.94 31.57 7.07
C ALA A 116 8.58 30.32 6.42
N GLU A 117 9.45 29.62 7.13
CA GLU A 117 10.08 28.37 6.66
C GLU A 117 9.04 27.26 6.42
N ALA A 118 8.08 27.09 7.33
CA ALA A 118 7.01 26.10 7.19
C ALA A 118 6.07 26.42 6.02
N ALA A 119 5.78 27.71 5.81
CA ALA A 119 5.01 28.21 4.66
C ALA A 119 5.75 27.92 3.34
N GLU A 120 7.03 28.27 3.24
CA GLU A 120 7.86 27.97 2.06
C GLU A 120 7.94 26.47 1.76
N GLY A 121 8.18 25.65 2.78
CA GLY A 121 8.23 24.20 2.63
C GLY A 121 6.90 23.63 2.12
N SER A 122 5.79 24.19 2.59
CA SER A 122 4.44 23.82 2.13
C SER A 122 4.18 24.25 0.68
N LEU A 123 4.62 25.44 0.28
CA LEU A 123 4.52 25.92 -1.09
C LEU A 123 5.37 25.07 -2.05
N LYS A 124 6.65 24.82 -1.73
CA LYS A 124 7.54 23.95 -2.50
C LYS A 124 6.95 22.54 -2.68
N LYS A 125 6.29 22.00 -1.64
CA LYS A 125 5.57 20.71 -1.72
C LYS A 125 4.34 20.80 -2.64
N LYS A 126 3.54 21.87 -2.54
CA LYS A 126 2.36 22.11 -3.40
C LYS A 126 2.78 22.25 -4.86
N GLU A 127 3.82 23.01 -5.18
CA GLU A 127 4.37 23.17 -6.54
C GLU A 127 4.84 21.84 -7.12
N LYS A 128 5.64 21.07 -6.36
CA LYS A 128 6.05 19.72 -6.78
C LYS A 128 4.86 18.80 -7.03
N LYS A 129 3.77 18.94 -6.25
CA LYS A 129 2.55 18.16 -6.45
C LYS A 129 1.79 18.60 -7.71
N LYS A 130 1.69 19.90 -7.97
CA LYS A 130 1.11 20.47 -9.20
C LYS A 130 1.88 20.02 -10.43
N ALA A 131 3.19 20.22 -10.46
CA ALA A 131 4.04 19.78 -11.56
C ALA A 131 3.90 18.26 -11.84
N ARG A 132 3.77 17.43 -10.79
CA ARG A 132 3.49 15.99 -10.96
C ARG A 132 2.10 15.70 -11.49
N ALA A 133 1.10 16.52 -11.18
CA ALA A 133 -0.26 16.38 -11.70
C ALA A 133 -0.32 16.80 -13.16
N ASP A 134 0.34 17.91 -13.51
CA ASP A 134 0.41 18.48 -14.85
C ASP A 134 1.13 17.52 -15.80
N SER A 135 2.33 17.03 -15.43
CA SER A 135 3.05 15.99 -16.20
C SER A 135 2.34 14.63 -16.22
N SER A 136 1.24 14.48 -15.49
CA SER A 136 0.39 13.28 -15.44
C SER A 136 -0.97 13.56 -16.08
N PHE A 137 -1.08 14.55 -16.97
CA PHE A 137 -2.29 14.83 -17.71
C PHE A 137 -2.24 14.22 -19.12
N GLY A 138 -3.33 13.57 -19.54
CA GLY A 138 -3.54 13.11 -20.91
C GLY A 138 -2.41 12.25 -21.52
N TRP A 139 -2.03 12.62 -22.75
CA TRP A 139 -1.04 11.92 -23.59
C TRP A 139 0.41 12.19 -23.19
N GLU A 140 0.69 13.25 -22.41
CA GLU A 140 2.05 13.57 -21.94
C GLU A 140 2.64 12.47 -21.05
N LYS A 141 1.80 11.61 -20.47
CA LYS A 141 2.21 10.39 -19.75
C LYS A 141 3.02 9.41 -20.60
N PHE A 142 2.87 9.46 -21.92
CA PHE A 142 3.58 8.61 -22.87
C PHE A 142 4.73 9.34 -23.56
N GLY A 143 4.98 10.61 -23.21
CA GLY A 143 6.06 11.42 -23.75
C GLY A 143 7.44 11.02 -23.24
N THR A 144 8.47 11.62 -23.85
CA THR A 144 9.89 11.43 -23.51
C THR A 144 10.18 11.75 -22.05
N ASP A 145 9.55 12.80 -21.52
CA ASP A 145 9.79 13.25 -20.14
C ASP A 145 9.28 12.25 -19.11
N ALA A 146 8.16 11.58 -19.40
CA ALA A 146 7.65 10.52 -18.54
C ALA A 146 8.58 9.31 -18.54
N GLN A 147 9.14 8.95 -19.69
CA GLN A 147 10.13 7.89 -19.83
C GLN A 147 11.43 8.23 -19.07
N TYR A 148 11.93 9.45 -19.23
CA TYR A 148 13.11 9.94 -18.51
C TYR A 148 12.90 9.94 -17.00
N ASN A 149 11.75 10.43 -16.52
CA ASN A 149 11.42 10.40 -15.10
C ASN A 149 11.28 8.98 -14.54
N ALA A 150 10.74 8.04 -15.33
CA ALA A 150 10.67 6.64 -14.95
C ALA A 150 12.07 6.01 -14.87
N PHE A 151 12.96 6.34 -15.81
CA PHE A 151 14.36 5.93 -15.78
C PHE A 151 15.09 6.47 -14.55
N LYS A 152 14.96 7.77 -14.24
CA LYS A 152 15.56 8.38 -13.04
C LYS A 152 15.08 7.72 -11.75
N LYS A 153 13.82 7.31 -11.67
CA LYS A 153 13.30 6.55 -10.51
C LYS A 153 13.92 5.16 -10.43
N ARG A 154 14.02 4.46 -11.56
CA ARG A 154 14.64 3.13 -11.64
C ARG A 154 16.12 3.15 -11.24
N GLN A 155 16.87 4.17 -11.68
CA GLN A 155 18.27 4.35 -11.29
C GLN A 155 18.46 4.57 -9.79
N LYS A 156 17.49 5.15 -9.07
CA LYS A 156 17.61 5.26 -7.60
C LYS A 156 17.56 3.91 -6.91
N ASP A 157 16.88 2.94 -7.52
CA ASP A 157 16.77 1.58 -7.01
C ASP A 157 17.92 0.69 -7.52
N SER A 158 18.83 1.19 -8.37
CA SER A 158 19.97 0.41 -8.84
C SER A 158 21.07 0.37 -7.78
N GLY A 159 21.46 -0.84 -7.39
CA GLY A 159 22.52 -1.08 -6.40
C GLY A 159 23.91 -0.88 -6.99
N PHE A 160 24.27 0.36 -7.34
CA PHE A 160 25.63 0.70 -7.73
C PHE A 160 26.57 0.57 -6.52
N SER A 161 27.59 -0.29 -6.63
CA SER A 161 28.65 -0.43 -5.66
C SER A 161 29.97 0.01 -6.28
N LYS A 162 30.58 1.05 -5.70
CA LYS A 162 31.88 1.58 -6.15
C LYS A 162 32.99 0.53 -6.02
N GLU A 163 32.96 -0.28 -4.96
CA GLU A 163 33.96 -1.32 -4.74
C GLU A 163 33.92 -2.43 -5.80
N GLU A 164 32.71 -2.85 -6.21
CA GLU A 164 32.56 -3.82 -7.29
C GLU A 164 33.04 -3.26 -8.64
N TYR A 165 32.80 -1.96 -8.86
CA TYR A 165 33.28 -1.25 -10.03
C TYR A 165 34.81 -1.20 -10.08
N ASP A 166 35.46 -0.79 -8.98
CA ASP A 166 36.92 -0.70 -8.89
C ASP A 166 37.58 -2.09 -9.04
N LYS A 167 36.99 -3.14 -8.45
CA LYS A 167 37.45 -4.54 -8.63
C LYS A 167 37.38 -4.99 -10.08
N LYS A 168 36.26 -4.69 -10.78
CA LYS A 168 36.12 -5.03 -12.20
C LYS A 168 37.10 -4.24 -13.07
N LYS A 169 37.30 -2.97 -12.78
CA LYS A 169 38.28 -2.13 -13.48
C LYS A 169 39.69 -2.74 -13.39
N ALA A 170 40.15 -3.04 -12.18
CA ALA A 170 41.45 -3.67 -11.97
C ALA A 170 41.57 -5.04 -12.66
N GLN A 171 40.51 -5.86 -12.68
CA GLN A 171 40.52 -7.15 -13.38
C GLN A 171 40.64 -7.02 -14.90
N VAL A 172 39.98 -6.01 -15.49
CA VAL A 172 40.05 -5.76 -16.94
C VAL A 172 41.43 -5.22 -17.33
N GLU A 173 41.95 -4.27 -16.55
CA GLU A 173 43.30 -3.72 -16.75
C GLU A 173 44.38 -4.80 -16.59
N ALA A 174 44.26 -5.70 -15.59
CA ALA A 174 45.19 -6.81 -15.39
C ALA A 174 45.20 -7.83 -16.55
N LYS A 175 44.09 -7.96 -17.27
CA LYS A 175 44.00 -8.80 -18.48
C LYS A 175 44.50 -8.09 -19.74
N GLY A 176 45.01 -6.86 -19.62
CA GLY A 176 45.46 -6.04 -20.74
C GLY A 176 44.30 -5.54 -21.61
N GLY A 177 43.07 -5.54 -21.09
CA GLY A 177 41.88 -5.08 -21.80
C GLY A 177 41.57 -3.62 -21.48
N ASP A 178 40.97 -2.92 -22.44
CA ASP A 178 40.45 -1.57 -22.22
C ASP A 178 39.13 -1.62 -21.44
N PHE A 179 39.15 -1.01 -20.25
CA PHE A 179 37.97 -0.83 -19.42
C PHE A 179 37.10 0.33 -19.92
N TYR A 180 37.73 1.40 -20.41
CA TYR A 180 37.06 2.53 -21.05
C TYR A 180 37.01 2.28 -22.56
N ARG A 181 35.91 1.70 -23.02
CA ARG A 181 35.74 1.24 -24.40
C ARG A 181 35.10 2.33 -25.26
N ASP A 182 35.67 2.59 -26.43
CA ASP A 182 35.05 3.42 -27.46
C ASP A 182 33.98 2.65 -28.24
N ALA A 183 33.18 3.38 -29.03
CA ALA A 183 32.07 2.82 -29.80
C ALA A 183 32.48 1.69 -30.76
N ASP A 184 33.72 1.72 -31.26
CA ASP A 184 34.26 0.77 -32.24
C ASP A 184 34.94 -0.46 -31.60
N TYR A 185 34.71 -0.71 -30.30
CA TYR A 185 35.31 -1.84 -29.59
C TYR A 185 34.76 -3.20 -30.06
N LEU A 186 35.62 -3.98 -30.72
CA LEU A 186 35.24 -5.22 -31.40
C LEU A 186 35.06 -6.43 -30.47
N SER A 187 35.62 -6.42 -29.26
CA SER A 187 35.53 -7.54 -28.30
C SER A 187 34.31 -7.45 -27.36
N TYR A 188 33.23 -6.81 -27.82
CA TYR A 188 31.99 -6.72 -27.06
C TYR A 188 31.34 -8.11 -26.91
N GLY A 189 30.96 -8.47 -25.68
CA GLY A 189 30.23 -9.71 -25.38
C GLY A 189 31.06 -10.86 -24.81
N GLN A 190 32.39 -10.81 -24.86
CA GLN A 190 33.25 -11.85 -24.22
C GLN A 190 33.10 -11.88 -22.69
N ASP A 191 32.82 -10.72 -22.06
CA ASP A 191 32.65 -10.61 -20.60
C ASP A 191 31.25 -11.00 -20.11
N SER A 192 30.32 -11.32 -21.03
CA SER A 192 28.92 -11.63 -20.69
C SER A 192 28.77 -12.91 -19.86
N GLN A 193 29.75 -13.82 -19.93
CA GLN A 193 29.80 -15.05 -19.12
C GLN A 193 30.15 -14.81 -17.65
N ALA A 194 30.63 -13.62 -17.27
CA ALA A 194 31.06 -13.31 -15.89
C ALA A 194 29.99 -12.60 -15.03
N ILE A 195 28.74 -12.47 -15.51
CA ILE A 195 27.67 -11.84 -14.74
C ILE A 195 27.21 -12.79 -13.63
N SER A 196 27.40 -12.39 -12.37
CA SER A 196 26.90 -13.15 -11.22
C SER A 196 25.39 -13.36 -11.29
N ARG A 197 24.93 -14.55 -10.93
CA ARG A 197 23.50 -14.91 -10.83
C ARG A 197 22.73 -13.95 -9.94
N ASP A 198 23.37 -13.38 -8.91
CA ASP A 198 22.73 -12.41 -8.02
C ASP A 198 22.34 -11.11 -8.73
N LYS A 199 23.16 -10.66 -9.68
CA LYS A 199 22.86 -9.46 -10.48
C LYS A 199 21.73 -9.73 -11.47
N VAL A 200 21.69 -10.93 -12.06
CA VAL A 200 20.57 -11.37 -12.91
C VAL A 200 19.28 -11.46 -12.10
N ASN A 201 19.33 -12.01 -10.88
CA ASN A 201 18.19 -12.05 -9.97
C ASN A 201 17.75 -10.65 -9.54
N GLY A 202 18.69 -9.72 -9.33
CA GLY A 202 18.40 -8.31 -9.07
C GLY A 202 17.62 -7.65 -10.21
N MET A 203 18.06 -7.84 -11.45
CA MET A 203 17.35 -7.36 -12.65
C MET A 203 15.95 -7.99 -12.74
N ARG A 204 15.82 -9.29 -12.50
CA ARG A 204 14.53 -9.98 -12.53
C ARG A 204 13.55 -9.36 -11.52
N ARG A 205 13.98 -9.13 -10.28
CA ARG A 205 13.16 -8.47 -9.24
C ARG A 205 12.73 -7.07 -9.67
N GLU A 206 13.59 -6.32 -10.35
CA GLU A 206 13.25 -5.00 -10.88
C GLU A 206 12.16 -5.10 -11.97
N LEU A 207 12.31 -6.04 -12.91
CA LEU A 207 11.32 -6.29 -13.95
C LEU A 207 9.98 -6.70 -13.35
N ASP A 208 9.97 -7.59 -12.36
CA ASP A 208 8.75 -7.99 -11.66
C ASP A 208 8.05 -6.78 -11.02
N LYS A 209 8.80 -5.87 -10.38
CA LYS A 209 8.25 -4.60 -9.86
C LYS A 209 7.68 -3.71 -10.96
N VAL A 210 8.31 -3.66 -12.14
CA VAL A 210 7.78 -2.94 -13.30
C VAL A 210 6.48 -3.56 -13.78
N PHE A 211 6.40 -4.90 -13.87
CA PHE A 211 5.19 -5.61 -14.24
C PHE A 211 4.03 -5.36 -13.26
N GLN A 212 4.30 -5.43 -11.96
CA GLN A 212 3.26 -5.14 -10.94
C GLN A 212 2.76 -3.69 -11.05
N ARG A 213 3.67 -2.71 -11.18
CA ARG A 213 3.29 -1.30 -11.39
C ARG A 213 2.46 -1.10 -12.67
N ARG A 214 2.78 -1.81 -13.75
CA ARG A 214 2.03 -1.76 -15.01
C ARG A 214 0.63 -2.36 -14.86
N LYS A 215 0.50 -3.47 -14.11
CA LYS A 215 -0.79 -4.11 -13.79
C LYS A 215 -1.70 -3.17 -13.00
N GLU A 216 -1.12 -2.44 -12.04
CA GLU A 216 -1.83 -1.48 -11.18
C GLU A 216 -2.06 -0.10 -11.82
N PHE A 217 -1.51 0.15 -13.02
CA PHE A 217 -1.60 1.44 -13.70
C PHE A 217 -3.06 1.85 -13.97
N SER A 218 -3.89 0.89 -14.37
CA SER A 218 -5.33 1.08 -14.52
C SER A 218 -6.05 0.62 -13.26
N ARG A 219 -6.40 1.57 -12.40
CA ARG A 219 -7.17 1.29 -11.18
C ARG A 219 -8.65 1.17 -11.54
N ARG A 220 -9.26 0.04 -11.14
CA ARG A 220 -10.72 -0.11 -11.23
C ARG A 220 -11.37 0.89 -10.27
N ARG A 221 -12.29 1.71 -10.77
CA ARG A 221 -13.16 2.54 -9.91
C ARG A 221 -14.19 1.60 -9.27
N THR A 222 -14.44 1.78 -7.98
CA THR A 222 -15.48 1.04 -7.25
C THR A 222 -16.83 1.30 -7.90
N HIS A 223 -17.66 0.26 -8.00
CA HIS A 223 -19.06 0.40 -8.37
C HIS A 223 -19.81 0.88 -7.13
N LEU A 224 -20.58 1.96 -7.25
CA LEU A 224 -21.50 2.38 -6.20
C LEU A 224 -22.85 1.70 -6.52
N GLU A 225 -23.44 1.04 -5.55
CA GLU A 225 -24.73 0.33 -5.74
C GLU A 225 -25.90 1.30 -5.89
N ASP A 226 -25.77 2.52 -5.38
CA ASP A 226 -26.78 3.58 -5.46
C ASP A 226 -26.78 4.34 -6.81
N GLU A 227 -25.92 3.98 -7.76
CA GLU A 227 -25.87 4.64 -9.07
C GLU A 227 -26.91 4.04 -10.03
N ASP A 228 -27.70 4.89 -10.71
CA ASP A 228 -28.71 4.45 -11.66
C ASP A 228 -28.11 3.57 -12.77
N VAL A 229 -28.65 2.36 -12.89
CA VAL A 229 -28.14 1.35 -13.83
C VAL A 229 -28.69 1.62 -15.24
N THR A 230 -27.88 2.25 -16.08
CA THR A 230 -28.21 2.54 -17.50
C THR A 230 -27.81 1.41 -18.47
N TYR A 231 -27.40 0.24 -17.97
CA TYR A 231 -26.79 -0.82 -18.79
C TYR A 231 -27.26 -2.21 -18.42
N ILE A 232 -27.37 -3.09 -19.43
CA ILE A 232 -27.76 -4.51 -19.23
C ILE A 232 -26.53 -5.40 -19.05
N ASN A 233 -25.41 -5.09 -19.72
CA ASN A 233 -24.19 -5.90 -19.68
C ASN A 233 -22.93 -5.05 -19.46
N ASP A 234 -21.84 -5.72 -19.12
CA ASP A 234 -20.56 -5.11 -18.77
C ASP A 234 -19.89 -4.36 -19.94
N ARG A 235 -20.12 -4.82 -21.17
CA ARG A 235 -19.64 -4.15 -22.39
C ARG A 235 -20.42 -2.85 -22.64
N ASN A 236 -21.74 -2.89 -22.43
CA ASN A 236 -22.66 -1.77 -22.53
C ASN A 236 -22.31 -0.72 -21.46
N ARG A 237 -22.06 -1.11 -20.20
CA ARG A 237 -21.55 -0.19 -19.17
C ARG A 237 -20.31 0.59 -19.61
N LYS A 238 -19.34 -0.11 -20.19
CA LYS A 238 -18.09 0.51 -20.68
C LYS A 238 -18.36 1.45 -21.86
N PHE A 239 -19.29 1.08 -22.74
CA PHE A 239 -19.70 1.90 -23.88
C PHE A 239 -20.45 3.17 -23.43
N ASN A 240 -21.46 3.04 -22.56
CA ASN A 240 -22.16 4.18 -21.95
C ASN A 240 -21.19 5.10 -21.21
N LYS A 241 -20.23 4.55 -20.47
CA LYS A 241 -19.17 5.34 -19.81
C LYS A 241 -18.24 6.05 -20.80
N LYS A 242 -18.04 5.50 -22.00
CA LYS A 242 -17.27 6.15 -23.07
C LYS A 242 -18.08 7.31 -23.66
N LEU A 243 -19.38 7.12 -23.89
CA LEU A 243 -20.27 8.17 -24.36
C LEU A 243 -20.38 9.31 -23.34
N SER A 244 -20.60 8.97 -22.08
CA SER A 244 -20.69 9.95 -20.99
C SER A 244 -19.47 10.88 -20.94
N ARG A 245 -18.25 10.33 -21.04
CA ARG A 245 -17.02 11.15 -21.08
C ARG A 245 -16.95 12.14 -22.24
N ALA A 246 -17.57 11.83 -23.38
CA ALA A 246 -17.50 12.64 -24.59
C ALA A 246 -18.68 13.60 -24.72
N TYR A 247 -19.87 13.20 -24.26
CA TYR A 247 -21.13 13.87 -24.55
C TYR A 247 -21.81 14.48 -23.33
N ASP A 248 -21.52 14.06 -22.08
CA ASP A 248 -22.21 14.58 -20.90
C ASP A 248 -22.10 16.10 -20.76
N SER A 249 -20.99 16.70 -21.22
CA SER A 249 -20.82 18.16 -21.23
C SER A 249 -21.84 18.87 -22.12
N TYR A 250 -22.33 18.21 -23.18
CA TYR A 250 -23.26 18.75 -24.15
C TYR A 250 -24.70 18.29 -23.93
N THR A 251 -24.91 17.17 -23.23
CA THR A 251 -26.24 16.55 -23.02
C THR A 251 -26.75 16.72 -21.59
N SER A 252 -26.12 17.57 -20.78
CA SER A 252 -26.49 17.81 -19.38
C SER A 252 -27.91 18.34 -19.23
N GLU A 253 -28.32 19.27 -20.09
CA GLU A 253 -29.69 19.83 -20.12
C GLU A 253 -30.73 18.77 -20.46
N ILE A 254 -30.46 17.96 -21.49
CA ILE A 254 -31.35 16.85 -21.89
C ILE A 254 -31.52 15.85 -20.74
N LYS A 255 -30.43 15.52 -20.05
CA LYS A 255 -30.46 14.63 -18.88
C LYS A 255 -31.31 15.21 -17.76
N GLN A 256 -31.13 16.49 -17.43
CA GLN A 256 -31.94 17.16 -16.40
C GLN A 256 -33.42 17.22 -16.79
N ASN A 257 -33.74 17.45 -18.07
CA ASN A 257 -35.13 17.47 -18.54
C ASN A 257 -35.78 16.09 -18.42
N LEU A 258 -35.04 15.01 -18.69
CA LEU A 258 -35.52 13.64 -18.46
C LEU A 258 -35.77 13.37 -16.97
N GLU A 259 -34.86 13.80 -16.09
CA GLU A 259 -35.01 13.67 -14.63
C GLU A 259 -36.17 14.50 -14.08
N ARG A 260 -36.48 15.65 -14.71
CA ARG A 260 -37.62 16.54 -14.36
C ARG A 260 -38.94 16.15 -15.01
N GLY A 261 -38.99 15.06 -15.78
CA GLY A 261 -40.24 14.59 -16.39
C GLY A 261 -40.60 15.28 -17.71
N THR A 262 -39.61 15.55 -18.57
CA THR A 262 -39.76 16.07 -19.95
C THR A 262 -40.44 17.43 -20.09
N ALA A 263 -40.48 18.22 -19.03
CA ALA A 263 -40.87 19.63 -19.11
C ALA A 263 -39.70 20.44 -19.72
N LEU A 264 -39.98 21.17 -20.80
CA LEU A 264 -39.09 22.20 -21.39
C LEU A 264 -39.17 23.50 -20.58
#